data_AF-A0A1H1G098-F1
#
_entry.id   AF-A0A1H1G098-F1
#
_cell.length_a   1.000
_cell.length_b   1.000
_cell.length_c   1.000
_cell.angle_alpha   90.00
_cell.angle_beta   90.00
_cell.angle_gamma   90.00
#
_symmetry.space_group_name_H-M   'P 1'
#
loop_
_entity.id
_entity.type
_entity.pdbx_description
1 polymer ?
#
loop_
_entity_poly.entity_id
_entity_poly.type
_entity_poly.pdbx_seq_one_letter_code
_entity_poly.pdbx_strand_id
1 'polypeptide(L)'
;MMDFSQSHKFKRGALFVGFSIFSFLLAVGEASSADLSVATADYYRGGVCYNFNLQHSEELHSEISVRVQDYFEEANGVVVAAQKSALVQLRFDWALETRDWCGVAIGYMKDSVWDDEAVNRCLCFHEYMGEY
;
A
#
# COMPACT_ATOMS: atom_id res chain seq x y z
N MET A 1 -58.96 -1.20 5.10
CA MET A 1 -57.62 -1.64 5.56
C MET A 1 -57.35 -0.92 6.86
N MET A 2 -56.88 -1.65 7.86
CA MET A 2 -57.05 -1.38 9.29
C MET A 2 -56.45 -0.07 9.82
N ASP A 3 -57.07 0.41 10.89
CA ASP A 3 -56.62 1.41 11.87
C ASP A 3 -55.10 1.52 12.08
N PHE A 4 -54.62 2.74 12.31
CA PHE A 4 -53.76 2.97 13.46
C PHE A 4 -53.94 4.37 14.05
N SER A 5 -54.76 4.40 15.09
CA SER A 5 -54.87 5.44 16.09
C SER A 5 -53.60 5.48 16.96
N GLN A 6 -53.16 6.70 17.27
CA GLN A 6 -52.83 7.19 18.63
C GLN A 6 -51.42 7.78 18.80
N SER A 7 -51.41 9.10 18.85
CA SER A 7 -50.35 9.97 19.35
C SER A 7 -50.24 9.88 20.88
N HIS A 8 -49.00 9.68 21.33
CA HIS A 8 -48.37 10.02 22.60
C HIS A 8 -49.25 10.17 23.86
N LYS A 9 -49.09 9.24 24.81
CA LYS A 9 -49.15 9.56 26.25
C LYS A 9 -47.84 9.20 26.94
N PHE A 10 -47.10 10.26 27.23
CA PHE A 10 -45.92 10.33 28.09
C PHE A 10 -46.22 9.73 29.47
N LYS A 11 -45.51 8.67 29.85
CA LYS A 11 -45.41 8.21 31.25
C LYS A 11 -43.95 8.14 31.66
N ARG A 12 -43.64 8.93 32.69
CA ARG A 12 -42.39 8.95 33.44
C ARG A 12 -42.09 7.57 34.03
N GLY A 13 -40.84 7.12 33.96
CA GLY A 13 -40.42 5.94 34.72
C GLY A 13 -39.01 5.47 34.43
N ALA A 14 -38.12 5.73 35.40
CA ALA A 14 -36.97 4.91 35.79
C ALA A 14 -35.86 4.61 34.76
N LEU A 15 -34.83 5.46 34.85
CA LEU A 15 -33.40 5.10 34.97
C LEU A 15 -33.11 3.60 35.15
N PHE A 16 -32.49 2.97 34.14
CA PHE A 16 -31.59 1.83 34.32
C PHE A 16 -30.44 1.95 33.32
N VAL A 17 -29.28 2.39 33.83
CA VAL A 17 -28.00 2.42 33.12
C VAL A 17 -27.46 0.99 33.12
N GLY A 18 -27.53 0.32 31.96
CA GLY A 18 -26.84 -0.95 31.72
C GLY A 18 -25.60 -0.69 30.87
N PHE A 19 -24.44 -0.49 31.52
CA PHE A 19 -23.15 -0.36 30.85
C PHE A 19 -22.57 -1.77 30.62
N SER A 20 -22.60 -2.25 29.38
CA SER A 20 -21.99 -3.53 29.01
C SER A 20 -20.51 -3.29 28.67
N ILE A 21 -19.60 -3.73 29.55
CA ILE A 21 -18.16 -3.59 29.38
C ILE A 21 -17.69 -4.75 28.48
N PHE A 22 -17.44 -4.48 27.20
CA PHE A 22 -16.69 -5.39 26.33
C PHE A 22 -15.20 -5.05 26.49
N SER A 23 -14.48 -5.83 27.29
CA SER A 23 -13.02 -5.76 27.35
C SER A 23 -12.43 -6.41 26.09
N PHE A 24 -11.99 -5.58 25.15
CA PHE A 24 -11.23 -6.02 23.98
C PHE A 24 -9.75 -6.09 24.37
N LEU A 25 -9.21 -7.32 24.52
CA LEU A 25 -7.77 -7.54 24.73
C LEU A 25 -7.05 -7.31 23.39
N LEU A 26 -6.33 -6.19 23.29
CA LEU A 26 -5.40 -5.90 22.19
C LEU A 26 -4.11 -6.69 22.41
N ALA A 27 -3.84 -7.65 21.53
CA ALA A 27 -2.53 -8.27 21.40
C ALA A 27 -1.58 -7.27 20.75
N VAL A 28 -0.59 -6.78 21.52
CA VAL A 28 0.54 -6.00 21.00
C VAL A 28 1.48 -6.99 20.33
N GLY A 29 1.48 -7.02 18.99
CA GLY A 29 2.56 -7.63 18.21
C GLY A 29 3.78 -6.72 18.21
N GLU A 30 4.95 -7.28 18.47
CA GLU A 30 6.23 -6.58 18.42
C GLU A 30 6.55 -6.20 16.97
N ALA A 31 6.74 -4.89 16.71
CA ALA A 31 7.23 -4.40 15.44
C ALA A 31 8.76 -4.40 15.46
N SER A 32 9.39 -5.31 14.71
CA SER A 32 10.83 -5.33 14.50
C SER A 32 11.19 -4.46 13.29
N SER A 33 12.05 -3.45 13.50
CA SER A 33 12.69 -2.68 12.43
C SER A 33 14.06 -3.28 12.09
N ALA A 34 14.34 -3.52 10.81
CA ALA A 34 15.67 -3.93 10.34
C ALA A 34 16.46 -2.71 9.86
N ASP A 35 17.72 -2.64 10.28
CA ASP A 35 18.73 -1.61 9.95
C ASP A 35 19.54 -2.02 8.72
N LEU A 36 19.97 -1.06 7.87
CA LEU A 36 20.88 -1.35 6.78
C LEU A 36 21.81 -0.19 6.35
N SER A 37 23.07 -0.55 6.11
CA SER A 37 24.12 0.29 5.55
C SER A 37 24.86 -0.40 4.39
N VAL A 38 25.24 0.38 3.36
CA VAL A 38 26.33 0.24 2.35
C VAL A 38 25.86 0.38 0.88
N ALA A 39 26.78 0.82 0.00
CA ALA A 39 26.61 1.87 -1.01
C ALA A 39 27.00 1.49 -2.46
N THR A 40 26.21 2.01 -3.42
CA THR A 40 26.57 2.56 -4.75
C THR A 40 26.97 1.67 -5.95
N ALA A 41 27.25 0.38 -5.81
CA ALA A 41 26.80 -0.62 -6.82
C ALA A 41 25.54 -1.38 -6.33
N ASP A 42 25.11 -0.95 -5.15
CA ASP A 42 24.15 -1.46 -4.20
C ASP A 42 23.02 -0.44 -4.01
N TYR A 43 22.58 0.24 -5.08
CA TYR A 43 21.47 1.21 -4.95
C TYR A 43 20.17 0.57 -4.40
N TYR A 44 20.14 -0.76 -4.43
CA TYR A 44 18.96 -1.60 -4.49
C TYR A 44 19.20 -2.98 -3.81
N ARG A 45 20.41 -3.53 -3.95
CA ARG A 45 20.80 -4.86 -3.43
C ARG A 45 21.20 -4.89 -1.96
N GLY A 46 21.32 -3.73 -1.32
CA GLY A 46 21.41 -3.61 0.11
C GLY A 46 20.06 -3.11 0.60
N GLY A 47 19.18 -4.04 0.96
CA GLY A 47 17.84 -3.83 1.53
C GLY A 47 17.47 -2.46 2.14
N VAL A 48 16.22 -2.10 1.88
CA VAL A 48 15.51 -0.92 2.37
C VAL A 48 15.95 0.34 1.65
N CYS A 49 15.14 0.69 0.66
CA CYS A 49 15.10 1.97 -0.01
C CYS A 49 15.09 3.11 1.00
N TYR A 50 16.27 3.62 1.30
CA TYR A 50 16.53 4.54 2.40
C TYR A 50 16.17 5.99 2.04
N ASN A 51 15.97 6.26 0.75
CA ASN A 51 15.66 7.60 0.29
C ASN A 51 14.70 7.58 -0.91
N PHE A 52 13.42 7.85 -0.64
CA PHE A 52 12.45 8.06 -1.71
C PHE A 52 12.58 9.42 -2.38
N ASN A 53 13.36 10.36 -1.83
CA ASN A 53 13.61 11.67 -2.44
C ASN A 53 14.93 11.70 -3.21
N LEU A 54 15.45 10.55 -3.63
CA LEU A 54 16.64 10.49 -4.48
C LEU A 54 16.32 11.11 -5.83
N GLN A 55 17.06 12.16 -6.20
CA GLN A 55 16.93 12.79 -7.50
C GLN A 55 17.67 11.98 -8.57
N HIS A 56 16.96 11.69 -9.65
CA HIS A 56 17.55 11.07 -10.84
C HIS A 56 18.01 12.15 -11.82
N SER A 57 19.20 11.96 -12.41
CA SER A 57 19.64 12.78 -13.55
C SER A 57 18.60 12.72 -14.68
N GLU A 58 18.30 13.86 -15.30
CA GLU A 58 17.35 13.93 -16.43
C GLU A 58 17.72 12.99 -17.58
N GLU A 59 19.02 12.73 -17.78
CA GLU A 59 19.53 11.80 -18.79
C GLU A 59 19.00 10.37 -18.59
N LEU A 60 18.72 9.99 -17.35
CA LEU A 60 18.22 8.66 -16.98
C LEU A 60 16.68 8.55 -17.03
N HIS A 61 15.97 9.68 -17.09
CA HIS A 61 14.50 9.68 -16.98
C HIS A 61 13.84 8.82 -18.06
N SER A 62 14.36 8.87 -19.29
CA SER A 62 13.82 8.06 -20.40
C SER A 62 13.97 6.55 -20.16
N GLU A 63 15.14 6.10 -19.70
CA GLU A 63 15.41 4.70 -19.39
C GLU A 63 14.56 4.22 -18.20
N ILE A 64 14.50 5.03 -17.14
CA ILE A 64 13.72 4.73 -15.95
C ILE A 64 12.22 4.69 -16.27
N SER A 65 11.72 5.57 -17.14
CA SER A 65 10.32 5.57 -17.55
C SER A 65 9.90 4.27 -18.24
N VAL A 66 10.82 3.64 -18.99
CA VAL A 66 10.59 2.31 -19.57
C VAL A 66 10.52 1.26 -18.45
N ARG A 67 11.50 1.27 -17.53
CA ARG A 67 11.51 0.33 -16.39
C ARG A 67 10.25 0.43 -15.52
N VAL A 68 9.79 1.65 -15.22
CA VAL A 68 8.56 1.88 -14.45
C VAL A 68 7.34 1.25 -15.13
N GLN A 69 7.24 1.32 -16.46
CA GLN A 69 6.17 0.68 -17.22
C GLN A 69 6.27 -0.85 -17.17
N ASP A 70 7.46 -1.40 -17.40
CA ASP A 70 7.69 -2.84 -17.35
C ASP A 70 7.35 -3.42 -15.97
N TYR A 71 7.77 -2.73 -14.90
CA TYR A 71 7.51 -3.15 -13.52
C TYR A 71 6.03 -3.06 -13.15
N PHE A 72 5.33 -2.05 -13.65
CA PHE A 72 3.88 -1.96 -13.49
C PHE A 72 3.17 -3.16 -14.14
N GLU A 73 3.52 -3.49 -15.38
CA GLU A 73 2.88 -4.59 -16.11
C GLU A 73 3.15 -5.95 -15.45
N GLU A 74 4.38 -6.19 -15.02
CA GLU A 74 4.77 -7.40 -14.29
C GLU A 74 3.98 -7.53 -12.98
N ALA A 75 4.02 -6.50 -12.13
CA ALA A 75 3.35 -6.47 -10.85
C ALA A 75 1.83 -6.61 -10.99
N ASN A 76 1.23 -5.93 -11.98
CA ASN A 76 -0.19 -6.07 -12.29
C ASN A 76 -0.53 -7.51 -12.71
N GLY A 77 0.33 -8.17 -13.48
CA GLY A 77 0.18 -9.58 -13.83
C GLY A 77 0.11 -10.50 -12.60
N VAL A 78 1.01 -10.29 -11.62
CA VAL A 78 1.03 -11.04 -10.36
C VAL A 78 -0.24 -10.80 -9.55
N VAL A 79 -0.64 -9.54 -9.36
CA VAL A 79 -1.84 -9.18 -8.60
C VAL A 79 -3.11 -9.75 -9.23
N VAL A 80 -3.23 -9.72 -10.56
CA VAL A 80 -4.38 -10.31 -11.27
C VAL A 80 -4.36 -11.84 -11.17
N ALA A 81 -3.18 -12.47 -11.25
CA ALA A 81 -3.05 -13.92 -11.10
C ALA A 81 -3.46 -14.40 -9.69
N ALA A 82 -3.21 -13.60 -8.66
CA ALA A 82 -3.62 -13.86 -7.27
C ALA A 82 -5.13 -14.10 -7.11
N GLN A 83 -5.95 -13.54 -8.02
CA GLN A 83 -7.39 -13.76 -8.01
C GLN A 83 -7.79 -15.19 -8.40
N LYS A 84 -6.88 -15.93 -9.06
CA LYS A 84 -7.12 -17.26 -9.64
C LYS A 84 -6.32 -18.37 -8.96
N SER A 85 -5.32 -18.04 -8.16
CA SER A 85 -4.50 -19.02 -7.44
C SER A 85 -4.03 -18.49 -6.09
N ALA A 86 -3.78 -19.39 -5.13
CA ALA A 86 -3.16 -19.01 -3.87
C ALA A 86 -1.71 -18.55 -4.11
N LEU A 87 -1.43 -17.27 -3.89
CA LEU A 87 -0.07 -16.74 -3.82
C LEU A 87 0.39 -16.66 -2.37
N VAL A 88 1.72 -16.61 -2.18
CA VAL A 88 2.30 -16.24 -0.89
C VAL A 88 1.89 -14.80 -0.59
N GLN A 89 1.37 -14.57 0.61
CA GLN A 89 0.88 -13.26 1.06
C GLN A 89 1.91 -12.15 0.81
N LEU A 90 3.18 -12.37 1.17
CA LEU A 90 4.26 -11.39 0.98
C LEU A 90 4.48 -11.04 -0.49
N ARG A 91 4.54 -12.03 -1.39
CA ARG A 91 4.70 -11.79 -2.83
C ARG A 91 3.53 -10.97 -3.39
N PHE A 92 2.31 -11.26 -2.92
CA PHE A 92 1.13 -10.49 -3.31
C PHE A 92 1.20 -9.03 -2.81
N ASP A 93 1.54 -8.83 -1.54
CA ASP A 93 1.63 -7.50 -0.93
C ASP A 93 2.67 -6.64 -1.65
N TRP A 94 3.86 -7.18 -1.94
CA TRP A 94 4.89 -6.44 -2.68
C TRP A 94 4.52 -6.17 -4.13
N ALA A 95 3.85 -7.11 -4.80
CA ALA A 95 3.32 -6.87 -6.14
C ALA A 95 2.24 -5.79 -6.14
N LEU A 96 1.40 -5.73 -5.11
CA LEU A 96 0.38 -4.69 -4.97
C LEU A 96 1.02 -3.31 -4.81
N GLU A 97 1.98 -3.18 -3.90
CA GLU A 97 2.73 -1.92 -3.69
C GLU A 97 3.48 -1.49 -4.94
N THR A 98 4.17 -2.42 -5.62
CA THR A 98 4.87 -2.14 -6.88
C THR A 98 3.91 -1.58 -7.92
N ARG A 99 2.79 -2.27 -8.16
CA ARG A 99 1.78 -1.84 -9.13
C ARG A 99 1.27 -0.44 -8.81
N ASP A 100 0.95 -0.17 -7.55
CA ASP A 100 0.33 1.08 -7.16
C ASP A 100 1.32 2.26 -7.29
N TRP A 101 2.57 2.11 -6.83
CA TRP A 101 3.58 3.17 -6.95
C TRP A 101 4.07 3.40 -8.37
N CYS A 102 4.28 2.34 -9.15
CA CYS A 102 4.59 2.49 -10.58
C CYS A 102 3.42 3.13 -11.34
N GLY A 103 2.18 2.82 -10.96
CA GLY A 103 0.98 3.46 -11.52
C GLY A 103 0.92 4.98 -11.23
N VAL A 104 1.27 5.39 -10.01
CA VAL A 104 1.38 6.82 -9.65
C VAL A 104 2.49 7.51 -10.46
N ALA A 105 3.67 6.90 -10.57
CA ALA A 105 4.78 7.45 -11.34
C ALA A 105 4.41 7.62 -12.82
N ILE A 106 3.77 6.62 -13.43
CA ILE A 106 3.23 6.72 -14.81
C ILE A 106 2.21 7.85 -14.92
N GLY A 107 1.38 8.03 -13.90
CA GLY A 107 0.42 9.13 -13.81
C GLY A 107 1.11 10.50 -13.94
N TYR A 108 2.14 10.76 -13.14
CA TYR A 108 2.91 12.00 -13.21
C TYR A 108 3.61 12.18 -14.56
N MET A 109 4.23 11.13 -15.09
CA MET A 109 4.94 11.18 -16.38
C MET A 109 4.02 11.52 -17.55
N LYS A 110 2.74 11.10 -17.51
CA LYS A 110 1.75 11.49 -18.54
C LYS A 110 1.52 12.99 -18.60
N ASP A 111 1.64 13.67 -17.45
CA ASP A 111 1.54 15.13 -17.35
C ASP A 111 2.91 15.81 -17.50
N SER A 112 3.93 15.08 -17.97
CA SER A 112 5.34 15.54 -18.10
C SER A 112 5.95 16.02 -16.78
N VAL A 113 5.45 15.50 -15.65
CA VAL A 113 5.97 15.76 -14.31
C VAL A 113 6.83 14.58 -13.88
N TRP A 114 8.01 14.87 -13.36
CA TRP A 114 8.88 13.88 -12.73
C TRP A 114 8.71 13.95 -11.22
N ASP A 115 8.15 12.89 -10.63
CA ASP A 115 8.01 12.75 -9.18
C ASP A 115 9.00 11.70 -8.68
N ASP A 116 10.13 12.17 -8.13
CA ASP A 116 11.19 11.28 -7.65
C ASP A 116 10.69 10.32 -6.57
N GLU A 117 9.74 10.73 -5.73
CA GLU A 117 9.16 9.87 -4.70
C GLU A 117 8.42 8.66 -5.28
N ALA A 118 7.50 8.89 -6.21
CA ALA A 118 6.78 7.81 -6.86
C ALA A 118 7.72 6.90 -7.66
N VAL A 119 8.70 7.48 -8.37
CA VAL A 119 9.69 6.70 -9.13
C VAL A 119 10.52 5.83 -8.19
N ASN A 120 11.10 6.39 -7.12
CA ASN A 120 11.92 5.64 -6.19
C ASN A 120 11.12 4.52 -5.49
N ARG A 121 9.87 4.79 -5.11
CA ARG A 121 9.00 3.76 -4.51
C ARG A 121 8.65 2.65 -5.51
N CYS A 122 8.37 2.98 -6.76
CA CYS A 122 8.13 1.98 -7.82
C CYS A 122 9.32 1.03 -7.97
N LEU A 123 10.53 1.59 -8.17
CA LEU A 123 11.75 0.79 -8.33
C LEU A 123 12.03 -0.05 -7.08
N CYS A 124 11.85 0.54 -5.91
CA CYS A 124 12.03 -0.10 -4.62
C CYS A 124 11.14 -1.35 -4.41
N PHE A 125 9.83 -1.20 -4.55
CA PHE A 125 8.91 -2.29 -4.25
C PHE A 125 9.03 -3.43 -5.27
N HIS A 126 9.41 -3.12 -6.51
CA HIS A 126 9.68 -4.14 -7.53
C HIS A 126 10.77 -5.11 -7.09
N GLU A 127 11.82 -4.60 -6.43
CA GLU A 127 12.92 -5.44 -5.96
C GLU A 127 12.47 -6.40 -4.87
N TYR A 128 11.69 -5.90 -3.91
CA TYR A 128 11.07 -6.77 -2.91
C TYR A 128 10.15 -7.80 -3.54
N MET A 129 9.34 -7.41 -4.53
CA MET A 129 8.49 -8.35 -5.26
C MET A 129 9.32 -9.47 -5.93
N GLY A 130 10.53 -9.17 -6.42
CA GLY A 130 11.44 -10.14 -7.00
C GLY A 130 12.07 -11.12 -6.00
N GLU A 131 12.15 -10.74 -4.71
CA GLU A 131 12.73 -11.57 -3.66
C GLU A 131 11.78 -12.64 -3.08
N TYR A 132 10.47 -12.45 -3.18
CA TYR A 132 9.43 -13.31 -2.58
C TYR A 132 8.59 -14.09 -3.59
#